data_AF-A0A5V0RY40-F1
#
_entry.id   AF-A0A5V0RY40-F1
#
_cell.length_a   1.000
_cell.length_b   1.000
_cell.length_c   1.000
_cell.angle_alpha   90.00
_cell.angle_beta   90.00
_cell.angle_gamma   90.00
#
_symmetry.space_group_name_H-M   'P 1'
#
loop_
_entity.id
_entity.type
_entity.pdbx_description
1 polymer ?
#
loop_
_entity_poly.entity_id
_entity_poly.type
_entity_poly.pdbx_seq_one_letter_code
_entity_poly.pdbx_strand_id
1 'polypeptide(L)' 'MKEQDILAHARRCAPAESCGFVVRTQAGDRYLPCVNISAAPEDYFRMAPEDWLRAETQGDIVALVH' A
#
# COMPACT_ATOMS: atom_id res chain seq x y z
N MET A 1 -3.55 11.03 -9.78
CA MET A 1 -2.40 11.04 -8.85
C MET A 1 -2.28 9.69 -8.15
N LYS A 2 -3.23 9.30 -7.28
CA LYS A 2 -3.26 7.96 -6.62
C LYS A 2 -3.00 6.78 -7.55
N GLU A 3 -3.73 6.67 -8.66
CA GLU A 3 -3.61 5.54 -9.60
C GLU A 3 -2.22 5.48 -10.26
N GLN A 4 -1.63 6.63 -10.61
CA GLN A 4 -0.27 6.68 -11.15
C GLN A 4 0.75 6.28 -10.08
N ASP A 5 0.56 6.69 -8.82
CA ASP A 5 1.44 6.32 -7.71
C ASP A 5 1.36 4.81 -7.41
N ILE A 6 0.15 4.23 -7.48
CA ILE A 6 -0.09 2.79 -7.37
C ILE A 6 0.63 2.04 -8.49
N LEU A 7 0.39 2.41 -9.75
CA LEU A 7 1.01 1.76 -10.91
C LEU A 7 2.54 1.91 -10.90
N ALA A 8 3.05 3.07 -10.47
CA ALA A 8 4.49 3.28 -10.31
C ALA A 8 5.09 2.42 -9.19
N HIS A 9 4.35 2.21 -8.08
CA HIS A 9 4.78 1.30 -7.02
C HIS A 9 4.79 -0.16 -7.50
N ALA A 10 3.71 -0.62 -8.12
CA ALA A 10 3.61 -1.97 -8.69
C ALA A 10 4.76 -2.27 -9.66
N ARG A 11 5.08 -1.34 -10.56
CA ARG A 11 6.21 -1.48 -11.49
C ARG A 11 7.57 -1.58 -10.81
N ARG A 12 7.76 -0.92 -9.67
CA ARG A 12 9.02 -1.01 -8.90
C ARG A 12 9.11 -2.30 -8.09
N CYS A 13 7.98 -2.88 -7.69
CA CYS A 13 7.93 -4.13 -6.93
C CYS A 13 8.14 -5.35 -7.83
N ALA A 14 7.69 -5.29 -9.09
CA ALA A 14 7.78 -6.41 -10.02
C ALA A 14 9.20 -7.03 -10.06
N PRO A 15 9.34 -8.37 -9.91
CA PRO A 15 8.28 -9.38 -9.98
C PRO A 15 7.46 -9.60 -8.69
N ALA A 16 7.87 -9.02 -7.57
CA ALA A 16 7.11 -9.14 -6.32
C ALA A 16 5.78 -8.38 -6.37
N GLU A 17 4.76 -8.89 -5.66
CA GLU A 17 3.52 -8.17 -5.42
C GLU A 17 3.79 -6.85 -4.66
N SER A 18 3.24 -5.75 -5.16
CA SER A 18 3.14 -4.51 -4.39
C SER A 18 2.10 -4.66 -3.29
N CYS A 19 2.15 -3.81 -2.26
CA CYS A 19 1.03 -3.66 -1.35
C CYS A 19 0.97 -2.24 -0.77
N GLY A 20 -0.21 -1.81 -0.31
CA GLY A 20 -0.38 -0.49 0.30
C GLY A 20 -1.82 -0.14 0.61
N PHE A 21 -2.03 1.05 1.16
CA PHE A 21 -3.35 1.55 1.55
C PHE A 21 -3.72 2.81 0.78
N VAL A 22 -5.02 2.99 0.54
CA VAL A 22 -5.57 4.31 0.23
C VAL A 22 -6.24 4.83 1.50
N VAL A 23 -5.77 5.99 1.96
CA VAL A 23 -6.25 6.64 3.18
C VAL A 23 -6.96 7.93 2.81
N ARG A 24 -8.20 8.10 3.24
CA ARG A 24 -8.98 9.33 3.10
C ARG A 24 -8.57 10.31 4.19
N THR A 25 -8.05 11.47 3.77
CA THR A 25 -7.66 12.57 4.66
C THR A 25 -8.51 13.80 4.38
N GLN A 26 -8.38 14.85 5.19
CA GLN A 26 -9.01 16.15 4.94
C GLN A 26 -8.56 16.79 3.61
N ALA A 27 -7.35 16.46 3.13
CA ALA A 27 -6.82 16.93 1.85
C ALA A 27 -7.24 16.05 0.66
N GLY A 28 -8.14 15.08 0.88
CA GLY A 28 -8.51 14.05 -0.07
C GLY A 28 -7.76 12.73 0.17
N ASP A 29 -8.09 11.69 -0.60
CA ASP A 29 -7.42 10.41 -0.38
C ASP A 29 -5.97 10.42 -0.88
N ARG A 30 -5.14 9.58 -0.27
CA ARG A 30 -3.70 9.43 -0.53
C ARG A 30 -3.33 7.96 -0.58
N TYR A 31 -2.46 7.59 -1.50
CA TYR A 31 -1.87 6.26 -1.54
C TYR A 31 -0.62 6.18 -0.63
N LEU A 32 -0.54 5.12 0.17
CA LEU A 32 0.56 4.82 1.07
C LEU A 32 1.17 3.47 0.67
N PRO A 33 2.32 3.45 -0.02
CA PRO A 33 3.01 2.20 -0.35
C PRO A 33 3.54 1.54 0.92
N CYS A 34 3.49 0.21 0.97
CA CYS A 34 4.05 -0.62 2.04
C CYS A 34 5.01 -1.66 1.46
N VAL A 35 5.83 -2.24 2.33
CA VAL A 35 6.76 -3.29 1.92
C VAL A 35 6.08 -4.65 2.07
N ASN A 36 6.13 -5.47 1.02
CA ASN A 36 5.70 -6.86 1.10
C ASN A 36 6.72 -7.66 1.95
N ILE A 37 6.29 -8.16 3.10
CA ILE A 37 7.11 -8.97 4.03
C ILE A 37 6.86 -10.48 3.89
N SER A 38 6.23 -10.93 2.80
CA SER A 38 6.07 -12.35 2.49
C SER A 38 7.43 -13.03 2.28
N ALA A 39 7.55 -14.27 2.73
CA ALA A 39 8.70 -15.12 2.41
C ALA A 39 8.71 -15.59 0.95
N ALA A 40 7.56 -15.52 0.27
CA ALA A 40 7.39 -15.77 -1.16
C ALA A 40 6.70 -14.54 -1.80
N PRO A 41 7.44 -13.44 -2.03
CA PRO A 41 6.86 -12.15 -2.39
C PRO A 41 6.38 -12.06 -3.85
N GLU A 42 6.76 -13.00 -4.71
CA GLU A 42 6.26 -13.12 -6.10
C GLU A 42 4.88 -13.80 -6.18
N ASP A 43 4.49 -14.55 -5.14
CA ASP A 43 3.24 -15.33 -5.10
C ASP A 43 2.21 -14.81 -4.09
N TYR A 44 2.67 -14.09 -3.07
CA TYR A 44 1.84 -13.59 -1.98
C TYR A 44 2.34 -12.24 -1.48
N PHE A 45 1.40 -11.45 -0.94
CA PHE A 45 1.73 -10.30 -0.11
C PHE A 45 1.45 -10.53 1.37
N ARG A 46 2.29 -9.95 2.23
CA ARG A 46 2.03 -9.77 3.65
C ARG A 46 2.47 -8.38 4.06
N MET A 47 1.70 -7.72 4.92
CA MET A 47 2.00 -6.39 5.43
C MET A 47 2.39 -6.48 6.91
N ALA A 48 3.29 -5.60 7.33
CA ALA A 48 3.60 -5.45 8.74
C ALA A 48 2.39 -4.83 9.48
N PRO A 49 2.00 -5.29 10.68
CA PRO A 49 0.91 -4.68 11.45
C PRO A 49 1.10 -3.16 11.67
N GLU A 50 2.36 -2.72 11.78
CA GLU A 50 2.74 -1.32 11.95
C GLU A 50 2.36 -0.46 10.74
N ASP A 51 2.27 -1.04 9.54
CA ASP A 51 1.84 -0.33 8.34
C ASP A 51 0.36 0.03 8.40
N TRP A 52 -0.48 -0.84 8.98
CA TRP A 52 -1.90 -0.57 9.23
C TRP A 52 -2.05 0.57 10.23
N LEU A 53 -1.35 0.48 11.38
CA LEU A 53 -1.38 1.52 12.42
C LEU A 53 -0.92 2.88 11.86
N ARG A 54 0.12 2.89 11.02
CA ARG A 54 0.60 4.11 10.36
C ARG A 54 -0.41 4.67 9.36
N ALA A 55 -1.19 3.82 8.69
CA ALA A 55 -2.23 4.27 7.78
C ALA A 55 -3.43 4.88 8.54
N GLU A 56 -3.88 4.23 9.63
CA GLU A 56 -4.97 4.74 10.47
C GLU A 56 -4.65 6.08 11.14
N THR A 57 -3.39 6.30 11.54
CA THR A 57 -2.97 7.60 12.12
C THR A 57 -3.00 8.75 11.12
N GLN A 58 -3.11 8.47 9.81
CA GLN A 58 -3.20 9.49 8.76
C GLN A 58 -4.63 9.79 8.30
N GLY A 59 -5.60 8.91 8.60
CA GLY A 59 -7.01 9.06 8.21
C GLY A 59 -7.70 7.70 8.05
N ASP A 60 -8.87 7.72 7.40
CA ASP A 60 -9.67 6.51 7.22
C ASP A 60 -9.08 5.64 6.10
N ILE A 61 -8.73 4.40 6.40
CA ILE A 61 -8.35 3.43 5.36
C ILE A 61 -9.60 3.09 4.55
N VAL A 62 -9.62 3.49 3.28
CA VAL A 62 -10.76 3.26 2.37
C VAL A 62 -10.50 2.15 1.36
N ALA A 63 -9.24 1.74 1.18
CA ALA A 63 -8.88 0.57 0.38
C ALA A 63 -7.52 -0.01 0.78
N LEU A 64 -7.37 -1.31 0.56
CA LEU A 64 -6.09 -2.01 0.45
C LEU A 64 -5.81 -2.28 -1.03
N VAL A 65 -4.55 -2.15 -1.43
CA VAL A 65 -4.07 -2.36 -2.80
C VAL A 65 -2.94 -3.38 -2.77
N HIS A 66 -2.89 -4.31 -3.72
CA HIS A 66 -1.75 -5.16 -4.01
C HIS A 66 -1.49 -5.24 -5.52
#